data_AF-A0AAW2YUV9-F1
#
_entry.id   AF-A0AAW2YUV9-F1
#
_cell.length_a   1.000
_cell.length_b   1.000
_cell.length_c   1.000
_cell.angle_alpha   90.00
_cell.angle_beta   90.00
_cell.angle_gamma   90.00
#
_symmetry.space_group_name_H-M   'P 1'
#
loop_
_entity.id
_entity.type
_entity.pdbx_description
1 polymer ?
#
loop_
_entity_poly.entity_id
_entity_poly.type
_entity_poly.pdbx_seq_one_letter_code
_entity_poly.pdbx_strand_id
1 'polypeptide(L)' 'MTPHPDAKFPGLKDGDKWCLCVSRWIEAKDAGLAPPVFLESSHENVLDSISLEEFRKYSGGSKAESSDEL' A
#
# COMPACT_ATOMS: atom_id res chain seq x y z
N MET A 1 -8.56 9.17 5.06
CA MET A 1 -8.76 8.48 6.36
C MET A 1 -9.17 9.51 7.42
N THR A 2 -10.14 9.20 8.29
CA THR A 2 -10.67 10.15 9.30
C THR A 2 -9.58 10.57 10.31
N PRO A 3 -9.35 11.88 10.52
CA PRO A 3 -8.46 12.37 11.57
C PRO A 3 -8.97 11.99 12.97
N HIS A 4 -8.06 11.71 13.89
CA HIS A 4 -8.35 11.47 15.31
C HIS A 4 -7.43 12.36 16.17
N PRO A 5 -7.84 13.61 16.48
CA PRO A 5 -6.99 14.60 17.15
C PRO A 5 -6.45 14.11 18.51
N ASP A 6 -7.30 13.44 19.31
CA ASP A 6 -6.91 12.94 20.64
C ASP A 6 -5.82 11.86 20.57
N ALA A 7 -5.74 11.13 19.46
CA ALA A 7 -4.73 10.11 19.20
C ALA A 7 -3.52 10.66 18.42
N LYS A 8 -3.46 11.98 18.21
CA LYS A 8 -2.44 12.66 17.38
C LYS A 8 -2.37 12.11 15.94
N PHE A 9 -3.49 11.62 15.42
CA PHE A 9 -3.58 11.11 14.06
C PHE A 9 -4.23 12.16 13.15
N PRO A 10 -3.49 12.82 12.25
CA PRO A 10 -4.04 13.87 11.38
C PRO A 10 -4.92 13.34 10.24
N GLY A 11 -5.05 12.01 10.10
CA GLY A 11 -5.60 11.39 8.90
C GLY A 11 -4.52 11.20 7.83
N LEU A 12 -4.85 10.40 6.81
CA LEU A 12 -4.00 10.14 5.65
C LEU A 12 -4.56 10.84 4.42
N LYS A 13 -3.63 11.34 3.59
CA LYS A 13 -3.84 11.93 2.27
C LYS A 13 -3.18 11.05 1.21
N ASP A 14 -3.56 11.28 -0.04
CA ASP A 14 -2.96 10.57 -1.16
C ASP A 14 -1.46 10.88 -1.26
N GLY A 15 -0.68 9.81 -1.45
CA GLY A 15 0.79 9.87 -1.48
C GLY A 15 1.46 9.76 -0.11
N ASP A 16 0.72 9.79 0.99
CA ASP A 16 1.29 9.50 2.31
C ASP A 16 1.80 8.06 2.35
N LYS A 17 3.01 7.89 2.89
CA LYS A 17 3.58 6.56 3.14
C LYS A 17 3.10 6.08 4.50
N TRP A 18 2.40 4.96 4.52
CA TRP A 18 1.83 4.42 5.75
C TRP A 18 1.98 2.90 5.81
N CYS A 19 2.32 2.40 6.99
CA CYS A 19 2.37 0.96 7.22
C CYS A 19 0.95 0.40 7.22
N LEU A 20 0.67 -0.56 6.35
CA LEU A 20 -0.61 -1.26 6.26
C LEU A 20 -0.50 -2.68 6.81
N CYS A 21 -1.59 -3.18 7.37
CA CYS A 21 -1.70 -4.61 7.65
C CYS A 21 -1.65 -5.37 6.31
N VAL A 22 -0.85 -6.45 6.25
CA VAL A 22 -0.70 -7.25 5.03
C VAL A 22 -2.05 -7.75 4.50
N SER A 23 -2.97 -8.14 5.39
CA SER A 23 -4.32 -8.56 5.02
C SER A 23 -5.10 -7.46 4.28
N ARG A 24 -5.02 -6.21 4.74
CA ARG A 24 -5.68 -5.06 4.07
C ARG A 24 -5.08 -4.75 2.72
N TRP A 25 -3.77 -4.93 2.59
CA TRP A 25 -3.10 -4.75 1.30
C TRP A 25 -3.49 -5.87 0.32
N ILE A 26 -3.61 -7.12 0.77
CA ILE A 26 -4.09 -8.26 -0.03
C ILE A 26 -5.54 -8.05 -0.49
N GLU A 27 -6.44 -7.62 0.41
CA GLU A 27 -7.82 -7.28 0.04
C GLU A 27 -7.86 -6.25 -1.10
N ALA A 28 -7.04 -5.19 -1.01
CA ALA A 28 -6.94 -4.18 -2.05
C ALA A 28 -6.36 -4.75 -3.36
N LYS A 29 -5.37 -5.63 -3.27
CA LYS A 29 -4.79 -6.33 -4.43
C LYS A 29 -5.82 -7.16 -5.15
N ASP A 30 -6.59 -7.96 -4.42
CA ASP A 30 -7.61 -8.84 -4.98
C ASP A 30 -8.77 -8.05 -5.60
N ALA A 31 -8.99 -6.82 -5.15
CA ALA A 31 -9.90 -5.85 -5.77
C ALA A 31 -9.28 -5.07 -6.95
N GLY A 32 -8.00 -5.29 -7.30
CA GLY A 32 -7.31 -4.57 -8.36
C GLY A 32 -6.89 -3.13 -8.00
N LEU A 33 -6.91 -2.78 -6.70
CA LEU A 33 -6.70 -1.43 -6.16
C LEU A 33 -5.54 -1.36 -5.15
N ALA A 34 -4.62 -2.33 -5.18
CA ALA A 34 -3.48 -2.32 -4.25
C ALA A 34 -2.61 -1.07 -4.44
N PRO A 35 -2.28 -0.34 -3.35
CA PRO A 35 -1.38 0.79 -3.43
C PRO A 35 0.06 0.31 -3.68
N PRO A 36 0.93 1.17 -4.24
CA PRO A 36 2.33 0.84 -4.43
C PRO A 36 3.05 0.60 -3.10
N VAL A 37 4.08 -0.24 -3.13
CA VAL A 37 4.82 -0.68 -1.94
C VAL A 37 6.25 -0.19 -1.97
N PHE A 38 6.78 0.13 -0.79
CA PHE A 38 8.19 0.48 -0.59
C PHE A 38 8.88 -0.71 0.08
N LEU A 39 9.57 -1.53 -0.71
CA LEU A 39 10.17 -2.78 -0.25
C LEU A 39 11.14 -2.55 0.92
N GLU A 40 11.98 -1.51 0.82
CA GLU A 40 12.95 -1.13 1.87
C GLU A 40 12.29 -0.68 3.18
N SER A 41 10.99 -0.37 3.16
CA SER A 41 10.21 0.09 4.32
C SER A 41 9.12 -0.90 4.74
N SER A 42 9.19 -2.14 4.23
CA SER A 42 8.23 -3.21 4.53
C SER A 42 8.92 -4.29 5.37
N HIS A 43 8.22 -4.81 6.38
CA HIS A 43 8.76 -5.90 7.21
C HIS A 43 8.80 -7.21 6.42
N GLU A 44 9.83 -8.02 6.63
CA GLU A 44 10.02 -9.31 5.93
C GLU A 44 8.90 -10.33 6.16
N ASN A 45 8.14 -10.22 7.25
CA ASN A 45 7.03 -11.13 7.59
C ASN A 45 5.88 -11.04 6.59
N VAL A 46 5.85 -10.00 5.74
CA VAL A 46 4.93 -9.93 4.61
C VAL A 46 5.09 -11.14 3.68
N LEU A 47 6.30 -11.71 3.62
CA LEU A 47 6.64 -12.84 2.77
C LEU A 47 5.99 -14.17 3.21
N ASP A 48 5.46 -14.22 4.43
CA ASP A 48 4.66 -15.36 4.90
C ASP A 48 3.28 -15.41 4.22
N SER A 49 2.80 -14.27 3.70
CA SER A 49 1.48 -14.15 3.07
C SER A 49 1.53 -13.96 1.56
N ILE A 50 2.57 -13.33 1.02
CA ILE A 50 2.73 -13.06 -0.42
C ILE A 50 4.17 -13.32 -0.87
N SER A 51 4.37 -13.73 -2.12
CA SER A 51 5.73 -13.92 -2.64
C SER A 51 6.46 -12.59 -2.84
N LEU A 52 7.79 -12.60 -2.71
CA LEU A 52 8.61 -11.42 -2.98
C LEU A 52 8.46 -10.95 -4.43
N GLU A 53 8.29 -11.87 -5.39
CA GLU A 53 8.08 -11.54 -6.79
C GLU A 53 6.77 -10.79 -7.02
N GLU A 54 5.68 -11.25 -6.40
CA GLU A 54 4.39 -10.57 -6.44
C GLU A 54 4.47 -9.20 -5.78
N PHE A 55 5.13 -9.11 -4.61
CA PHE A 55 5.30 -7.85 -3.92
C PHE A 55 6.14 -6.84 -4.72
N ARG A 56 7.17 -7.30 -5.45
CA ARG A 56 7.98 -6.48 -6.37
C ARG A 56 7.18 -5.88 -7.52
N LYS A 57 6.12 -6.53 -8.01
CA LYS A 57 5.25 -5.98 -9.08
C LYS A 57 4.59 -4.67 -8.67
N TYR A 58 4.34 -4.49 -7.37
CA TYR A 58 3.76 -3.28 -6.81
C TYR A 58 4.82 -2.29 -6.31
N SER A 59 6.11 -2.57 -6.47
CA SER A 59 7.15 -1.65 -6.02
C SER A 59 7.13 -0.39 -6.89
N GLY A 60 6.88 0.76 -6.28
CA GLY A 60 6.63 1.99 -7.03
C GLY A 60 6.72 3.24 -6.17
N GLY A 61 7.87 3.92 -6.25
CA GLY A 61 8.11 5.16 -5.53
C GLY A 61 8.02 6.39 -6.43
N SER A 62 6.97 6.54 -7.24
CA SER A 62 6.47 7.80 -7.87
C SER A 62 5.39 7.49 -8.93
N LYS A 63 4.22 8.14 -8.81
CA LYS A 63 3.06 8.21 -9.73
C LYS A 63 2.77 6.99 -10.65
N ALA A 64 1.67 6.30 -10.37
CA ALA A 64 0.93 5.53 -11.37
C ALA A 64 -0.32 6.32 -11.79
N GLU A 65 -0.15 7.26 -12.73
CA GLU A 65 -1.23 7.55 -13.68
C GLU A 65 -1.20 6.39 -14.69
N SER A 66 -2.13 5.45 -14.56
CA SER A 66 -2.44 4.45 -15.58
C SER A 66 -3.82 4.78 -16.13
N SER A 67 -3.81 5.52 -17.22
CA SER A 67 -4.90 5.65 -18.18
C SER A 67 -5.35 4.27 -18.65
N ASP A 68 -6.57 3.88 -18.28
CA ASP A 68 -7.38 2.93 -19.04
C ASP A 68 -8.78 3.53 -19.17
N GLU A 69 -8.93 4.44 -20.14
CA GLU A 69 -10.23 4.75 -20.73
C GLU A 69 -10.03 4.66 -22.26
N LEU A 70 -10.69 3.65 -22.84
CA LEU A 70 -10.82 3.41 -24.27
C LEU A 70 -12.20 3.91 -24.71
#